data_AF-A0AA42XUJ8-F1
#
_entry.id   AF-A0AA42XUJ8-F1
#
_cell.length_a   1.000
_cell.length_b   1.000
_cell.length_c   1.000
_cell.angle_alpha   90.00
_cell.angle_beta   90.00
_cell.angle_gamma   90.00
#
_symmetry.space_group_name_H-M   'P 1'
#
loop_
_entity.id
_entity.type
_entity.pdbx_description
1 polymer ?
#
loop_
_entity_poly.entity_id
_entity_poly.type
_entity_poly.pdbx_seq_one_letter_code
_entity_poly.pdbx_strand_id
1 'polypeptide(L)'
;MTHSSRGPIFIGGSGRCGTTVLANTLGRHPGIFTFPDELRMLTAGSENLIDWMHSPQNLHLKAALRQNLRGGFFSRASLSELVRSPRGASFGALYRKLQLGSYFSRPVARNDEEVGLCRSVDRHHYQRAVDEFLATFPGGSIQERRNQIQEFIDACAEDPLRRVGAARWCDGTPDNVFHMLDLADIFPGAKFVHIIREGRGVARSFYRLGWSPSTTAALRRWHHAVAVGRALGEELGPEQYLEVSFETLLADAERTLRTIVTFVGEDWRAELEQHEITRAAVTPSGDDLDDDLDRLFAALASDLANDFGWT
;
A
#
# COMPACT_ATOMS: atom_id res chain seq x y z
N MET A 1 6.31 13.82 22.94
CA MET A 1 5.57 12.95 22.01
C MET A 1 4.40 13.75 21.47
N THR A 2 4.57 14.38 20.32
CA THR A 2 3.47 15.01 19.58
C THR A 2 2.77 13.90 18.81
N HIS A 3 1.91 13.14 19.49
CA HIS A 3 1.00 12.26 18.76
C HIS A 3 0.15 13.14 17.84
N SER A 4 0.18 12.82 16.55
CA SER A 4 -0.83 13.26 15.60
C SER A 4 -2.20 13.03 16.25
N SER A 5 -2.94 14.10 16.55
CA SER A 5 -4.25 13.99 17.24
C SER A 5 -5.28 13.16 16.46
N ARG A 6 -4.98 12.86 15.19
CA ARG A 6 -5.78 12.10 14.24
C ARG A 6 -4.93 10.96 13.67
N GLY A 7 -5.48 9.74 13.64
CA GLY A 7 -4.76 8.57 13.13
C GLY A 7 -4.58 8.58 11.60
N PRO A 8 -3.67 7.74 11.09
CA PRO A 8 -3.33 7.70 9.68
C PRO A 8 -4.45 7.13 8.81
N ILE A 9 -4.34 7.36 7.51
CA ILE A 9 -5.23 6.78 6.49
C ILE A 9 -4.45 5.72 5.72
N PHE A 10 -4.99 4.51 5.66
CA PHE A 10 -4.47 3.45 4.79
C PHE A 10 -5.46 3.21 3.67
N ILE A 11 -5.02 3.41 2.44
CA ILE A 11 -5.75 2.98 1.25
C ILE A 11 -5.18 1.63 0.83
N GLY A 12 -6.05 0.64 0.68
CA GLY A 12 -5.69 -0.71 0.25
C GLY A 12 -6.60 -1.20 -0.88
N GLY A 13 -6.17 -2.28 -1.54
CA GLY A 13 -7.00 -3.00 -2.50
C GLY A 13 -6.17 -3.96 -3.36
N SER A 14 -6.77 -4.53 -4.38
CA SER A 14 -6.01 -5.29 -5.38
C SER A 14 -5.06 -4.35 -6.11
N GLY A 15 -3.77 -4.64 -6.28
CA GLY A 15 -2.90 -3.78 -7.10
C GLY A 15 -3.57 -3.36 -8.42
N ARG A 16 -3.33 -2.14 -8.90
CA ARG A 16 -3.99 -1.52 -10.09
C ARG A 16 -5.49 -1.21 -9.93
N CYS A 17 -6.06 -1.28 -8.72
CA CYS A 17 -7.43 -0.82 -8.43
C CYS A 17 -7.61 0.71 -8.34
N GLY A 18 -6.51 1.48 -8.30
CA GLY A 18 -6.58 2.94 -8.21
C GLY A 18 -6.16 3.55 -6.86
N THR A 19 -5.51 2.78 -5.98
CA THR A 19 -4.97 3.30 -4.70
C THR A 19 -4.12 4.56 -4.89
N THR A 20 -3.21 4.57 -5.86
CA THR A 20 -2.37 5.74 -6.17
C THR A 20 -3.19 6.96 -6.60
N VAL A 21 -4.23 6.75 -7.42
CA VAL A 21 -5.10 7.85 -7.88
C VAL A 21 -5.84 8.45 -6.70
N LEU A 22 -6.38 7.61 -5.81
CA LEU A 22 -7.08 8.06 -4.62
C LEU A 22 -6.13 8.74 -3.62
N ALA A 23 -4.98 8.13 -3.32
CA ALA A 23 -3.99 8.67 -2.39
C ALA A 23 -3.48 10.05 -2.82
N ASN A 24 -3.15 10.21 -4.11
CA ASN A 24 -2.72 11.49 -4.67
C ASN A 24 -3.83 12.53 -4.65
N THR A 25 -5.08 12.10 -4.82
CA THR A 25 -6.24 13.01 -4.74
C THR A 25 -6.46 13.48 -3.31
N LEU A 26 -6.46 12.57 -2.33
CA LEU A 26 -6.56 12.93 -0.91
C LEU A 26 -5.40 13.80 -0.44
N GLY A 27 -4.20 13.61 -0.98
CA GLY A 27 -3.02 14.44 -0.68
C GLY A 27 -3.14 15.90 -1.11
N ARG A 28 -4.16 16.27 -1.88
CA ARG A 28 -4.50 17.68 -2.15
C ARG A 28 -5.21 18.36 -0.96
N HIS A 29 -5.80 17.58 -0.05
CA HIS A 29 -6.46 18.13 1.12
C HIS A 29 -5.41 18.70 2.11
N PRO A 30 -5.52 19.96 2.55
CA PRO A 30 -4.50 20.62 3.37
C PRO A 30 -4.25 19.93 4.72
N GLY A 31 -5.22 19.19 5.25
CA GLY A 31 -5.09 18.40 6.47
C GLY A 31 -4.42 17.03 6.32
N ILE A 32 -4.11 16.59 5.09
CA ILE A 32 -3.63 15.24 4.79
C ILE A 32 -2.31 15.31 4.01
N PHE A 33 -1.25 14.73 4.59
CA PHE A 33 -0.02 14.47 3.86
C PHE A 33 -0.06 13.06 3.24
N THR A 34 0.13 12.91 1.94
CA THR A 34 0.28 11.59 1.32
C THR A 34 1.75 11.32 1.03
N PHE A 35 2.25 10.14 1.40
CA PHE A 35 3.60 9.73 1.00
C PHE A 35 3.69 9.66 -0.54
N PRO A 36 4.68 10.34 -1.16
CA PRO A 36 4.79 10.45 -2.63
C PRO A 36 5.06 9.10 -3.30
N ASP A 37 5.59 8.14 -2.55
CA ASP A 37 5.74 6.74 -2.90
C ASP A 37 5.24 5.89 -1.72
N GLU A 38 4.53 4.81 -2.02
CA GLU A 38 4.01 3.81 -1.09
C GLU A 38 4.99 3.50 0.08
N LEU A 39 4.47 3.39 1.31
CA LEU A 39 5.17 2.89 2.50
C LEU A 39 5.40 1.38 2.44
N ARG A 40 6.03 0.93 1.35
CA ARG A 40 6.20 -0.50 1.04
C ARG A 40 6.89 -1.26 2.17
N MET A 41 7.82 -0.63 2.89
CA MET A 41 8.49 -1.24 4.03
C MET A 41 7.54 -1.71 5.14
N LEU A 42 6.32 -1.17 5.22
CA LEU A 42 5.34 -1.52 6.25
C LEU A 42 4.58 -2.81 5.90
N THR A 43 4.04 -2.89 4.68
CA THR A 43 3.10 -3.96 4.27
C THR A 43 3.47 -4.70 2.99
N ALA A 44 4.39 -4.18 2.17
CA ALA A 44 4.67 -4.73 0.86
C ALA A 44 6.10 -5.29 0.72
N GLY A 45 6.22 -6.30 -0.14
CA GLY A 45 7.51 -6.94 -0.41
C GLY A 45 7.83 -8.07 0.58
N SER A 46 8.93 -8.78 0.29
CA SER A 46 9.27 -10.04 0.97
C SER A 46 9.83 -9.87 2.39
N GLU A 47 10.06 -8.63 2.83
CA GLU A 47 10.71 -8.27 4.08
C GLU A 47 10.10 -6.97 4.66
N ASN A 48 8.78 -6.94 4.83
CA ASN A 48 8.04 -5.81 5.40
C ASN A 48 7.94 -5.88 6.94
N LEU A 49 7.79 -4.75 7.62
CA LEU A 49 7.83 -4.67 9.09
C LEU A 49 6.83 -5.57 9.80
N ILE A 50 5.64 -5.79 9.23
CA ILE A 50 4.61 -6.65 9.83
C ILE A 50 5.05 -8.13 9.81
N ASP A 51 5.63 -8.60 8.70
CA ASP A 51 6.21 -9.94 8.61
C ASP A 51 7.31 -10.15 9.68
N TRP A 52 8.14 -9.13 9.90
CA TRP A 52 9.21 -9.16 10.91
C TRP A 52 8.68 -9.09 12.34
N MET A 53 7.62 -8.31 12.56
CA MET A 53 6.93 -8.19 13.84
C MET A 53 6.43 -9.55 14.35
N HIS A 54 5.87 -10.37 13.45
CA HIS A 54 5.34 -11.70 13.80
C HIS A 54 6.40 -12.80 13.82
N SER A 55 7.46 -12.70 13.02
CA SER A 55 8.42 -13.80 12.82
C SER A 55 9.87 -13.34 12.63
N PRO A 56 10.47 -12.65 13.62
CA PRO A 56 11.83 -12.09 13.49
C PRO A 56 12.91 -13.18 13.30
N GLN A 57 12.65 -14.40 13.78
CA GLN A 57 13.57 -15.54 13.75
C GLN A 57 13.62 -16.25 12.37
N ASN A 58 12.55 -16.20 11.57
CA ASN A 58 12.34 -17.12 10.44
C ASN A 58 12.72 -16.55 9.07
N LEU A 59 13.37 -15.39 9.04
CA LEU A 59 13.42 -14.58 7.82
C LEU A 59 14.46 -15.02 6.80
N HIS A 60 15.61 -15.55 7.24
CA HIS A 60 16.62 -16.14 6.36
C HIS A 60 16.05 -17.31 5.54
N LEU A 61 15.01 -17.97 6.07
CA LEU A 61 14.31 -19.06 5.38
C LEU A 61 13.30 -18.54 4.34
N LYS A 62 12.53 -17.49 4.63
CA LYS A 62 11.57 -16.89 3.65
C LYS A 62 12.30 -16.26 2.45
N ALA A 63 13.42 -15.57 2.69
CA ALA A 63 14.26 -15.00 1.63
C ALA A 63 14.89 -16.10 0.75
N ALA A 64 15.32 -17.22 1.33
CA ALA A 64 15.87 -18.36 0.61
C ALA A 64 14.81 -19.18 -0.16
N LEU A 65 13.65 -19.45 0.44
CA LEU A 65 12.59 -20.25 -0.17
C LEU A 65 11.96 -19.57 -1.40
N ARG A 66 11.89 -18.23 -1.42
CA ARG A 66 11.37 -17.48 -2.58
C ARG A 66 12.35 -17.34 -3.74
N GLN A 67 13.64 -17.66 -3.57
CA GLN A 67 14.58 -17.78 -4.71
C GLN A 67 14.15 -18.87 -5.72
N ASN A 68 13.31 -19.82 -5.28
CA ASN A 68 12.80 -20.92 -6.12
C ASN A 68 11.42 -20.69 -6.72
N LEU A 69 10.66 -19.66 -6.28
CA LEU A 69 9.29 -19.41 -6.72
C LEU A 69 9.22 -18.07 -7.46
N ARG A 70 9.29 -18.16 -8.80
CA ARG A 70 9.14 -17.01 -9.71
C ARG A 70 7.75 -16.38 -9.58
N GLY A 71 7.71 -15.04 -9.59
CA GLY A 71 6.52 -14.25 -9.93
C GLY A 71 6.03 -13.31 -8.83
N GLY A 72 6.69 -12.18 -8.62
CA GLY A 72 6.16 -11.12 -7.76
C GLY A 72 7.03 -9.86 -7.73
N PHE A 73 6.47 -8.74 -8.22
CA PHE A 73 6.70 -7.32 -7.88
C PHE A 73 8.10 -6.77 -7.55
N PHE A 74 9.18 -7.44 -7.95
CA PHE A 74 10.53 -6.91 -7.82
C PHE A 74 11.20 -6.74 -9.18
N SER A 75 11.86 -5.59 -9.36
CA SER A 75 12.87 -5.45 -10.40
C SER A 75 14.02 -6.42 -10.07
N ARG A 76 14.70 -6.94 -11.09
CA ARG A 76 15.92 -7.76 -10.94
C ARG A 76 17.00 -7.12 -10.05
N ALA A 77 16.91 -5.81 -9.78
CA ALA A 77 17.88 -5.04 -9.00
C ALA A 77 17.80 -5.30 -7.48
N SER A 78 16.61 -5.43 -6.87
CA SER A 78 16.53 -5.73 -5.42
C SER A 78 16.96 -7.17 -5.10
N LEU A 79 16.73 -8.08 -6.05
CA LEU A 79 17.12 -9.49 -5.96
C LEU A 79 18.65 -9.65 -5.99
N SER A 80 19.37 -8.89 -6.81
CA SER A 80 20.83 -8.97 -6.87
C SER A 80 21.51 -8.35 -5.64
N GLU A 81 20.88 -7.37 -5.00
CA GLU A 81 21.39 -6.74 -3.77
C GLU A 81 21.23 -7.62 -2.52
N LEU A 82 20.19 -8.45 -2.46
CA LEU A 82 19.94 -9.41 -1.38
C LEU A 82 20.84 -10.65 -1.51
N VAL A 83 21.00 -11.16 -2.75
CA VAL A 83 21.86 -12.31 -3.08
C VAL A 83 23.35 -11.98 -2.91
N ARG A 84 23.74 -10.71 -3.00
CA ARG A 84 25.11 -10.23 -2.71
C ARG A 84 25.38 -9.97 -1.23
N SER A 85 24.40 -10.13 -0.34
CA SER A 85 24.68 -9.99 1.09
C SER A 85 25.61 -11.12 1.55
N PRO A 86 26.67 -10.81 2.32
CA PRO A 86 27.58 -11.84 2.80
C PRO A 86 26.82 -12.84 3.67
N ARG A 87 27.09 -14.14 3.49
CA ARG A 87 26.69 -15.17 4.46
C ARG A 87 27.19 -14.72 5.85
N GLY A 88 26.27 -14.33 6.74
CA GLY A 88 26.60 -13.86 8.09
C GLY A 88 26.24 -12.40 8.42
N ALA A 89 25.59 -11.64 7.53
CA ALA A 89 25.07 -10.31 7.90
C ALA A 89 23.97 -10.43 8.97
N SER A 90 24.08 -9.67 10.07
CA SER A 90 23.02 -9.58 11.08
C SER A 90 21.78 -8.90 10.49
N PHE A 91 20.59 -9.18 11.05
CA PHE A 91 19.32 -8.52 10.70
C PHE A 91 19.51 -7.01 10.50
N GLY A 92 20.05 -6.32 11.51
CA GLY A 92 20.19 -4.87 11.48
C GLY A 92 21.00 -4.37 10.29
N ALA A 93 22.02 -5.11 9.84
CA ALA A 93 22.82 -4.74 8.67
C ALA A 93 22.03 -4.89 7.35
N LEU A 94 21.30 -6.00 7.18
CA LEU A 94 20.48 -6.23 5.99
C LEU A 94 19.33 -5.24 5.89
N TYR A 95 18.61 -5.06 6.99
CA TYR A 95 17.45 -4.19 7.04
C TYR A 95 17.83 -2.72 6.86
N ARG A 96 18.91 -2.28 7.51
CA ARG A 96 19.50 -0.95 7.25
C ARG A 96 19.80 -0.73 5.78
N LYS A 97 20.40 -1.71 5.10
CA LYS A 97 20.70 -1.61 3.67
C LYS A 97 19.42 -1.45 2.84
N LEU A 98 18.37 -2.23 3.12
CA LEU A 98 17.10 -2.12 2.43
C LEU A 98 16.44 -0.77 2.67
N GLN A 99 16.46 -0.30 3.92
CA GLN A 99 15.87 0.97 4.30
C GLN A 99 16.55 2.14 3.61
N LEU A 100 17.88 2.23 3.67
CA LEU A 100 18.63 3.34 3.08
C LEU A 100 18.81 3.25 1.57
N GLY A 101 18.52 2.08 1.00
CA GLY A 101 18.47 1.79 -0.42
C GLY A 101 17.03 1.84 -0.92
N SER A 102 16.52 0.69 -1.38
CA SER A 102 15.31 0.61 -2.21
C SER A 102 14.01 1.11 -1.58
N TYR A 103 13.92 1.19 -0.25
CA TYR A 103 12.76 1.80 0.42
C TYR A 103 12.86 3.33 0.48
N PHE A 104 14.07 3.89 0.60
CA PHE A 104 14.28 5.33 0.63
C PHE A 104 14.34 5.96 -0.76
N SER A 105 15.12 5.39 -1.68
CA SER A 105 15.30 5.90 -3.04
C SER A 105 15.47 4.78 -4.06
N ARG A 106 14.87 4.96 -5.24
CA ARG A 106 15.04 4.11 -6.42
C ARG A 106 15.19 5.00 -7.66
N PRO A 107 16.11 4.68 -8.57
CA PRO A 107 16.25 5.41 -9.83
C PRO A 107 15.09 5.11 -10.78
N VAL A 108 14.62 6.12 -11.49
CA VAL A 108 13.68 5.98 -12.62
C VAL A 108 14.47 5.89 -13.92
N ALA A 109 14.34 4.77 -14.62
CA ALA A 109 15.14 4.43 -15.80
C ALA A 109 15.05 5.43 -16.98
N ARG A 110 14.11 6.39 -16.96
CA ARG A 110 13.90 7.30 -18.08
C ARG A 110 14.63 8.65 -17.97
N ASN A 111 14.82 9.21 -16.76
CA ASN A 111 15.18 10.64 -16.62
C ASN A 111 16.16 10.97 -15.46
N ASP A 112 16.94 10.03 -14.93
CA ASP A 112 17.82 10.23 -13.74
C ASP A 112 17.11 10.75 -12.46
N GLU A 113 15.77 10.79 -12.46
CA GLU A 113 14.98 11.12 -11.28
C GLU A 113 15.00 9.98 -10.26
N GLU A 114 15.02 10.36 -8.98
CA GLU A 114 14.80 9.44 -7.88
C GLU A 114 13.33 9.46 -7.44
N VAL A 115 12.79 8.26 -7.17
CA VAL A 115 11.48 8.03 -6.54
C VAL A 115 11.67 7.36 -5.19
N GLY A 116 10.74 7.56 -4.28
CA GLY A 116 10.77 7.00 -2.92
C GLY A 116 10.50 8.06 -1.86
N LEU A 117 10.74 7.67 -0.61
CA LEU A 117 10.67 8.57 0.53
C LEU A 117 11.58 9.79 0.39
N CYS A 118 12.66 9.70 -0.38
CA CYS A 118 13.57 10.82 -0.66
C CYS A 118 12.88 12.08 -1.20
N ARG A 119 11.67 11.96 -1.77
CA ARG A 119 10.87 13.09 -2.27
C ARG A 119 10.24 13.94 -1.16
N SER A 120 10.07 13.40 0.05
CA SER A 120 9.39 14.10 1.15
C SER A 120 10.13 14.03 2.48
N VAL A 121 10.97 13.01 2.68
CA VAL A 121 11.68 12.73 3.92
C VAL A 121 13.16 13.07 3.74
N ASP A 122 13.71 13.87 4.65
CA ASP A 122 15.14 14.19 4.66
C ASP A 122 15.98 12.94 4.90
N ARG A 123 17.09 12.78 4.15
CA ARG A 123 17.94 11.58 4.23
C ARG A 123 18.62 11.44 5.59
N HIS A 124 19.09 12.54 6.20
CA HIS A 124 19.76 12.49 7.49
C HIS A 124 18.79 12.19 8.62
N HIS A 125 17.59 12.78 8.59
CA HIS A 125 16.52 12.43 9.51
C HIS A 125 16.15 10.94 9.35
N TYR A 126 15.87 10.48 8.13
CA TYR A 126 15.51 9.09 7.89
C TYR A 126 16.59 8.11 8.37
N GLN A 127 17.86 8.41 8.11
CA GLN A 127 18.99 7.62 8.61
C GLN A 127 18.97 7.50 10.13
N ARG A 128 18.76 8.61 10.84
CA ARG A 128 18.68 8.61 12.30
C ARG A 128 17.50 7.77 12.80
N ALA A 129 16.32 7.92 12.20
CA ALA A 129 15.13 7.15 12.57
C ALA A 129 15.38 5.64 12.37
N VAL A 130 16.04 5.24 11.28
CA VAL A 130 16.45 3.85 11.04
C VAL A 130 17.43 3.35 12.11
N ASP A 131 18.38 4.20 12.54
CA ASP A 131 19.38 3.85 13.54
C ASP A 131 18.77 3.63 14.92
N GLU A 132 17.90 4.55 15.33
CA GLU A 132 17.16 4.52 16.59
C GLU A 132 16.20 3.31 16.63
N PHE A 133 15.48 3.05 15.53
CA PHE A 133 14.62 1.88 15.38
C PHE A 133 15.41 0.57 15.53
N LEU A 134 16.50 0.42 14.78
CA LEU A 134 17.31 -0.81 14.78
C LEU A 134 18.08 -1.04 16.08
N ALA A 135 18.25 -0.01 16.92
CA ALA A 135 18.85 -0.15 18.23
C ALA A 135 17.94 -0.90 19.22
N THR A 136 16.62 -0.87 18.99
CA THR A 136 15.63 -1.43 19.93
C THR A 136 14.78 -2.54 19.33
N PHE A 137 14.61 -2.57 18.01
CA PHE A 137 13.82 -3.58 17.31
C PHE A 137 14.66 -4.83 16.96
N PRO A 138 14.13 -6.06 17.11
CA PRO A 138 12.80 -6.38 17.62
C PRO A 138 12.74 -6.37 19.16
N GLY A 139 11.74 -5.70 19.72
CA GLY A 139 11.36 -5.84 21.13
C GLY A 139 10.93 -7.28 21.48
N GLY A 140 10.90 -7.60 22.77
CA GLY A 140 10.66 -8.95 23.27
C GLY A 140 9.21 -9.41 23.05
N SER A 141 8.25 -8.55 23.38
CA SER A 141 6.82 -8.79 23.19
C SER A 141 6.30 -8.26 21.86
N ILE A 142 5.13 -8.76 21.43
CA ILE A 142 4.46 -8.26 20.21
C ILE A 142 4.06 -6.79 20.35
N GLN A 143 3.63 -6.37 21.54
CA GLN A 143 3.22 -4.99 21.80
C GLN A 143 4.40 -4.02 21.72
N GLU A 144 5.56 -4.38 22.27
CA GLU A 144 6.77 -3.56 22.12
C GLU A 144 7.16 -3.40 20.65
N ARG A 145 7.06 -4.48 19.85
CA ARG A 145 7.35 -4.40 18.41
C ARG A 145 6.37 -3.52 17.65
N ARG A 146 5.08 -3.54 18.01
CA ARG A 146 4.06 -2.62 17.45
C ARG A 146 4.41 -1.17 17.76
N ASN A 147 4.71 -0.87 19.01
CA ASN A 147 5.09 0.47 19.45
C ASN A 147 6.35 0.96 18.71
N GLN A 148 7.37 0.11 18.57
CA GLN A 148 8.59 0.45 17.84
C GLN A 148 8.33 0.73 16.36
N ILE A 149 7.45 -0.04 15.71
CA ILE A 149 7.05 0.22 14.31
C ILE A 149 6.29 1.55 14.22
N GLN A 150 5.35 1.80 15.12
CA GLN A 150 4.60 3.05 15.16
C GLN A 150 5.53 4.26 15.31
N GLU A 151 6.44 4.23 16.30
CA GLU A 151 7.41 5.30 16.56
C GLU A 151 8.32 5.55 15.35
N PHE A 152 8.79 4.50 14.68
CA PHE A 152 9.62 4.62 13.49
C PHE A 152 8.87 5.28 12.32
N ILE A 153 7.62 4.88 12.06
CA ILE A 153 6.81 5.47 10.99
C ILE A 153 6.42 6.91 11.32
N ASP A 154 6.07 7.20 12.57
CA ASP A 154 5.75 8.56 13.03
C ASP A 154 6.97 9.49 12.88
N ALA A 155 8.18 9.01 13.20
CA ALA A 155 9.42 9.77 12.96
C ALA A 155 9.65 10.04 11.47
N CYS A 156 9.37 9.07 10.59
CA CYS A 156 9.47 9.28 9.14
C CYS A 156 8.45 10.32 8.62
N ALA A 157 7.27 10.40 9.24
CA ALA A 157 6.20 11.32 8.87
C ALA A 157 6.35 12.74 9.47
N GLU A 158 7.14 12.90 10.53
CA GLU A 158 7.20 14.14 11.33
C GLU A 158 7.54 15.38 10.49
N ASP A 159 8.67 15.37 9.80
CA ASP A 159 9.10 16.51 8.98
C ASP A 159 8.18 16.79 7.79
N PRO A 160 7.74 15.79 7.00
CA PRO A 160 6.73 16.00 5.97
C PRO A 160 5.45 16.66 6.49
N LEU A 161 4.89 16.15 7.59
CA LEU A 161 3.68 16.72 8.22
C LEU A 161 3.89 18.16 8.64
N ARG A 162 5.01 18.45 9.32
CA ARG A 162 5.35 19.80 9.79
C ARG A 162 5.53 20.77 8.63
N ARG A 163 6.11 20.32 7.51
CA ARG A 163 6.35 21.13 6.30
C ARG A 163 5.06 21.53 5.60
N VAL A 164 4.09 20.62 5.49
CA VAL A 164 2.82 20.90 4.79
C VAL A 164 1.71 21.40 5.72
N GLY A 165 1.93 21.36 7.04
CA GLY A 165 0.93 21.76 8.04
C GLY A 165 -0.24 20.77 8.18
N ALA A 166 -0.06 19.53 7.75
CA ALA A 166 -1.09 18.49 7.83
C ALA A 166 -1.14 17.86 9.23
N ALA A 167 -2.34 17.41 9.61
CA ALA A 167 -2.60 16.83 10.93
C ALA A 167 -2.56 15.30 10.93
N ARG A 168 -2.38 14.65 9.78
CA ARG A 168 -2.24 13.19 9.62
C ARG A 168 -1.61 12.86 8.27
N TRP A 169 -1.15 11.61 8.14
CA TRP A 169 -0.61 11.09 6.89
C TRP A 169 -1.51 10.02 6.24
N CYS A 170 -1.32 9.80 4.94
CA CYS A 170 -2.00 8.81 4.13
C CYS A 170 -0.97 7.94 3.39
N ASP A 171 -1.20 6.63 3.37
CA ASP A 171 -0.46 5.68 2.56
C ASP A 171 -1.37 4.96 1.56
N GLY A 172 -0.86 4.79 0.34
CA GLY A 172 -1.58 4.21 -0.80
C GLY A 172 -1.17 2.80 -1.19
N THR A 173 -0.42 2.09 -0.33
CA THR A 173 0.11 0.76 -0.65
C THR A 173 -1.04 -0.26 -0.81
N PRO A 174 -1.23 -0.89 -1.99
CA PRO A 174 -2.34 -1.83 -2.19
C PRO A 174 -2.37 -2.96 -1.17
N ASP A 175 -1.20 -3.49 -0.79
CA ASP A 175 -1.04 -4.61 0.13
C ASP A 175 -1.49 -4.27 1.59
N ASN A 176 -1.77 -3.01 1.91
CA ASN A 176 -2.41 -2.62 3.18
C ASN A 176 -3.70 -3.41 3.44
N VAL A 177 -4.39 -3.82 2.37
CA VAL A 177 -5.63 -4.62 2.43
C VAL A 177 -5.46 -5.95 3.16
N PHE A 178 -4.26 -6.54 3.15
CA PHE A 178 -3.98 -7.84 3.79
C PHE A 178 -3.57 -7.71 5.26
N HIS A 179 -3.35 -6.49 5.73
CA HIS A 179 -2.72 -6.20 7.01
C HIS A 179 -3.55 -5.25 7.88
N MET A 180 -4.84 -5.04 7.57
CA MET A 180 -5.64 -4.02 8.24
C MET A 180 -5.73 -4.20 9.76
N LEU A 181 -5.86 -5.43 10.27
CA LEU A 181 -5.91 -5.70 11.71
C LEU A 181 -4.57 -5.41 12.41
N ASP A 182 -3.45 -5.84 11.81
CA ASP A 182 -2.12 -5.52 12.32
C ASP A 182 -1.88 -4.00 12.31
N LEU A 183 -2.29 -3.32 11.24
CA LEU A 183 -2.19 -1.87 11.13
C LEU A 183 -3.09 -1.16 12.16
N ALA A 184 -4.28 -1.68 12.46
CA ALA A 184 -5.15 -1.13 13.50
C ALA A 184 -4.54 -1.32 14.89
N ASP A 185 -3.88 -2.45 15.16
CA ASP A 185 -3.15 -2.70 16.40
C ASP A 185 -1.91 -1.81 16.55
N ILE A 186 -1.22 -1.49 15.45
CA ILE A 186 -0.06 -0.59 15.44
C ILE A 186 -0.53 0.88 15.52
N PHE A 187 -1.66 1.22 14.89
CA PHE A 187 -2.20 2.57 14.80
C PHE A 187 -3.69 2.58 15.21
N PRO A 188 -4.02 2.65 16.51
CA PRO A 188 -5.41 2.51 16.99
C PRO A 188 -6.42 3.52 16.44
N GLY A 189 -5.96 4.67 15.93
CA GLY A 189 -6.81 5.68 15.29
C GLY A 189 -6.88 5.58 13.76
N ALA A 190 -6.32 4.53 13.16
CA ALA A 190 -6.24 4.39 11.71
C ALA A 190 -7.61 4.21 11.06
N LYS A 191 -7.74 4.79 9.86
CA LYS A 191 -8.90 4.65 8.98
C LYS A 191 -8.48 3.92 7.70
N PHE A 192 -9.27 2.95 7.29
CA PHE A 192 -8.99 2.07 6.15
C PHE A 192 -9.98 2.34 5.04
N VAL A 193 -9.46 2.72 3.87
CA VAL A 193 -10.26 2.88 2.65
C VAL A 193 -9.89 1.76 1.68
N HIS A 194 -10.80 0.82 1.49
CA HIS A 194 -10.63 -0.29 0.56
C HIS A 194 -11.23 0.08 -0.79
N ILE A 195 -10.35 0.40 -1.76
CA ILE A 195 -10.80 0.73 -3.12
C ILE A 195 -10.84 -0.53 -3.98
N ILE A 196 -12.03 -0.83 -4.51
CA ILE A 196 -12.31 -2.00 -5.34
C ILE A 196 -12.59 -1.52 -6.76
N ARG A 197 -11.96 -2.18 -7.72
CA ARG A 197 -12.15 -1.99 -9.16
C ARG A 197 -12.53 -3.32 -9.79
N GLU A 198 -13.29 -3.27 -10.88
CA GLU A 198 -13.66 -4.44 -11.68
C GLU A 198 -12.43 -5.31 -12.03
N GLY A 199 -12.57 -6.62 -11.78
CA GLY A 199 -11.47 -7.58 -11.77
C GLY A 199 -10.89 -7.92 -13.15
N ARG A 200 -11.69 -7.94 -14.22
CA ARG A 200 -11.23 -8.24 -15.59
C ARG A 200 -10.29 -7.14 -16.09
N GLY A 201 -10.62 -5.86 -15.85
CA GLY A 201 -9.78 -4.72 -16.17
C GLY A 201 -8.44 -4.74 -15.42
N VAL A 202 -8.47 -5.09 -14.13
CA VAL A 202 -7.26 -5.29 -13.31
C VAL A 202 -6.42 -6.45 -13.84
N ALA A 203 -7.04 -7.59 -14.13
CA ALA A 203 -6.37 -8.80 -14.62
C ALA A 203 -5.64 -8.57 -15.95
N ARG A 204 -6.31 -7.93 -16.92
CA ARG A 204 -5.71 -7.55 -18.21
C ARG A 204 -4.54 -6.59 -18.03
N SER A 205 -4.65 -5.63 -17.11
CA SER A 205 -3.55 -4.72 -16.80
C SER A 205 -2.35 -5.44 -16.20
N PHE A 206 -2.54 -6.39 -15.29
CA PHE A 206 -1.46 -7.17 -14.69
C PHE A 206 -0.74 -8.02 -15.74
N TYR A 207 -1.50 -8.69 -16.60
CA TYR A 207 -0.96 -9.53 -17.65
C TYR A 207 -0.11 -8.74 -18.65
N ARG A 208 -0.61 -7.60 -19.16
CA ARG A 208 0.14 -6.74 -20.10
C ARG A 208 1.45 -6.20 -19.55
N LEU A 209 1.51 -5.96 -18.23
CA LEU A 209 2.74 -5.52 -17.56
C LEU A 209 3.72 -6.68 -17.29
N GLY A 210 3.35 -7.92 -17.62
CA GLY A 210 4.14 -9.12 -17.31
C GLY A 210 4.17 -9.46 -15.82
N TRP A 211 3.25 -8.92 -15.03
CA TRP A 211 3.20 -9.10 -13.57
C TRP A 211 2.44 -10.35 -13.14
N SER A 212 1.77 -11.01 -14.09
CA SER A 212 1.07 -12.27 -13.90
C SER A 212 1.32 -13.19 -15.10
N PRO A 213 1.46 -14.51 -14.91
CA PRO A 213 1.64 -15.45 -16.02
C PRO A 213 0.40 -15.56 -16.92
N SER A 214 -0.79 -15.24 -16.40
CA SER A 214 -2.05 -15.22 -17.17
C SER A 214 -3.03 -14.21 -16.58
N THR A 215 -4.05 -13.85 -17.36
CA THR A 215 -5.22 -13.07 -16.91
C THR A 215 -6.00 -13.81 -15.81
N THR A 216 -6.22 -15.12 -15.95
CA THR A 216 -6.90 -15.94 -14.96
C THR A 216 -6.15 -16.02 -13.62
N ALA A 217 -4.82 -16.10 -13.64
CA ALA A 217 -4.00 -16.04 -12.42
C ALA A 217 -4.07 -14.64 -11.78
N ALA A 218 -4.10 -13.58 -12.58
CA ALA A 218 -4.27 -12.21 -12.09
C ALA A 218 -5.66 -12.01 -11.47
N LEU A 219 -6.70 -12.58 -12.08
CA LEU A 219 -8.07 -12.51 -11.56
C LEU A 219 -8.20 -13.24 -10.22
N ARG A 220 -7.59 -14.42 -10.06
CA ARG A 220 -7.55 -15.12 -8.76
C ARG A 220 -6.86 -14.28 -7.69
N ARG A 221 -5.76 -13.60 -8.04
CA ARG A 221 -5.08 -12.68 -7.12
C ARG A 221 -5.97 -11.49 -6.75
N TRP A 222 -6.66 -10.90 -7.72
CA TRP A 222 -7.63 -9.82 -7.48
C TRP A 222 -8.74 -10.29 -6.55
N HIS A 223 -9.38 -11.42 -6.85
CA HIS A 223 -10.48 -11.97 -6.07
C HIS A 223 -10.05 -12.25 -4.63
N HIS A 224 -8.86 -12.83 -4.43
CA HIS A 224 -8.30 -13.04 -3.11
C HIS A 224 -8.11 -11.72 -2.34
N ALA A 225 -7.57 -10.68 -2.98
CA ALA A 225 -7.39 -9.37 -2.35
C ALA A 225 -8.72 -8.74 -1.92
N VAL A 226 -9.74 -8.81 -2.78
CA VAL A 226 -11.08 -8.29 -2.46
C VAL A 226 -11.71 -9.09 -1.32
N ALA A 227 -11.69 -10.42 -1.39
CA ALA A 227 -12.28 -11.28 -0.36
C ALA A 227 -11.62 -11.08 1.02
N VAL A 228 -10.29 -11.04 1.08
CA VAL A 228 -9.57 -10.76 2.35
C VAL A 228 -9.88 -9.36 2.84
N GLY A 229 -9.84 -8.35 1.96
CA GLY A 229 -10.12 -6.97 2.32
C GLY A 229 -11.51 -6.75 2.90
N ARG A 230 -12.53 -7.36 2.29
CA ARG A 230 -13.92 -7.30 2.81
C ARG A 230 -14.04 -8.00 4.17
N ALA A 231 -13.45 -9.19 4.31
CA ALA A 231 -13.49 -9.93 5.57
C ALA A 231 -12.81 -9.19 6.73
N LEU A 232 -11.59 -8.65 6.51
CA LEU A 232 -10.89 -7.87 7.53
C LEU A 232 -11.59 -6.52 7.80
N GLY A 233 -12.19 -5.92 6.76
CA GLY A 233 -12.97 -4.70 6.89
C GLY A 233 -14.23 -4.89 7.73
N GLU A 234 -14.92 -6.02 7.56
CA GLU A 234 -16.08 -6.39 8.39
C GLU A 234 -15.68 -6.53 9.86
N GLU A 235 -14.52 -7.15 10.14
CA GLU A 235 -14.00 -7.29 11.52
C GLU A 235 -13.65 -5.93 12.16
N LEU A 236 -13.10 -4.99 11.39
CA LEU A 236 -12.82 -3.63 11.86
C LEU A 236 -14.09 -2.80 12.10
N GLY A 237 -15.15 -3.06 11.33
CA GLY A 237 -16.41 -2.34 11.41
C GLY A 237 -16.40 -0.95 10.78
N PRO A 238 -17.58 -0.31 10.66
CA PRO A 238 -17.79 0.90 9.86
C PRO A 238 -17.11 2.15 10.42
N GLU A 239 -16.67 2.12 11.68
CA GLU A 239 -15.91 3.21 12.28
C GLU A 239 -14.47 3.25 11.75
N GLN A 240 -13.89 2.12 11.33
CA GLN A 240 -12.50 2.08 10.84
C GLN A 240 -12.37 1.64 9.39
N TYR A 241 -13.41 1.05 8.78
CA TYR A 241 -13.40 0.57 7.40
C TYR A 241 -14.44 1.26 6.52
N LEU A 242 -13.99 1.69 5.33
CA LEU A 242 -14.84 2.19 4.25
C LEU A 242 -14.49 1.49 2.94
N GLU A 243 -15.49 0.91 2.30
CA GLU A 243 -15.39 0.35 0.96
C GLU A 243 -15.73 1.40 -0.10
N VAL A 244 -14.93 1.47 -1.17
CA VAL A 244 -15.08 2.45 -2.25
C VAL A 244 -14.98 1.76 -3.61
N SER A 245 -15.97 1.97 -4.47
CA SER A 245 -15.90 1.57 -5.88
C SER A 245 -15.06 2.56 -6.69
N PHE A 246 -14.09 2.05 -7.45
CA PHE A 246 -13.32 2.83 -8.41
C PHE A 246 -14.22 3.39 -9.53
N GLU A 247 -15.20 2.61 -10.00
CA GLU A 247 -16.15 3.03 -11.02
C GLU A 247 -17.04 4.18 -10.52
N THR A 248 -17.49 4.11 -9.27
CA THR A 248 -18.25 5.21 -8.64
C THR A 248 -17.38 6.46 -8.46
N LEU A 249 -16.11 6.29 -8.04
CA LEU A 249 -15.14 7.39 -7.97
C LEU A 249 -14.93 8.06 -9.34
N LEU A 250 -14.91 7.29 -10.44
CA LEU A 250 -14.81 7.85 -11.79
C LEU A 250 -16.10 8.55 -12.25
N ALA A 251 -17.26 8.03 -11.85
CA ALA A 251 -18.56 8.56 -12.27
C ALA A 251 -18.95 9.84 -11.53
N ASP A 252 -18.69 9.89 -10.21
CA ASP A 252 -19.02 11.03 -9.35
C ASP A 252 -17.94 11.17 -8.27
N ALA A 253 -16.82 11.78 -8.68
CA ALA A 253 -15.64 11.94 -7.83
C ALA A 253 -15.92 12.84 -6.62
N GLU A 254 -16.63 13.96 -6.79
CA GLU A 254 -16.94 14.87 -5.69
C GLU A 254 -17.74 14.17 -4.60
N ARG A 255 -18.83 13.48 -4.96
CA ARG A 255 -19.65 12.73 -3.97
C ARG A 255 -18.81 11.68 -3.26
N THR A 256 -18.02 10.91 -4.00
CA THR A 256 -17.20 9.84 -3.44
C THR A 256 -16.14 10.40 -2.48
N LEU A 257 -15.46 11.48 -2.87
CA LEU A 257 -14.46 12.14 -2.03
C LEU A 257 -15.09 12.77 -0.80
N ARG A 258 -16.29 13.38 -0.89
CA ARG A 258 -17.04 13.89 0.27
C ARG A 258 -17.31 12.79 1.29
N THR A 259 -17.73 11.60 0.85
CA THR A 259 -17.91 10.44 1.72
C THR A 259 -16.61 10.06 2.41
N ILE A 260 -15.49 9.99 1.65
CA ILE A 260 -14.19 9.59 2.20
C ILE A 260 -13.69 10.60 3.22
N VAL A 261 -13.71 11.91 2.93
CA VAL A 261 -13.23 12.94 3.88
C VAL A 261 -14.06 12.95 5.16
N THR A 262 -15.38 12.81 5.03
CA THR A 262 -16.28 12.71 6.18
C THR A 262 -15.93 11.50 7.04
N PHE A 263 -15.74 10.33 6.42
CA PHE A 263 -15.37 9.09 7.09
C PHE A 263 -14.05 9.19 7.86
N VAL A 264 -13.03 9.84 7.27
CA VAL A 264 -11.74 10.02 7.95
C VAL A 264 -11.78 11.15 9.00
N GLY A 265 -12.87 11.91 9.09
CA GLY A 265 -13.04 13.01 10.05
C GLY A 265 -12.37 14.31 9.61
N GLU A 266 -12.33 14.56 8.30
CA GLU A 266 -11.87 15.82 7.70
C GLU A 266 -13.05 16.58 7.06
N ASP A 267 -12.95 17.91 7.02
CA ASP A 267 -13.94 18.76 6.35
C ASP A 267 -13.72 18.78 4.84
N TRP A 268 -14.76 19.06 4.05
CA TRP A 268 -14.57 19.30 2.61
C TRP A 268 -13.69 20.51 2.35
N ARG A 269 -12.81 20.41 1.34
CA ARG A 269 -11.89 21.47 0.90
C ARG A 269 -11.88 21.57 -0.62
N ALA A 270 -11.87 22.79 -1.15
CA ALA A 270 -11.99 23.06 -2.59
C ALA A 270 -10.78 22.56 -3.39
N GLU A 271 -9.63 22.37 -2.76
CA GLU A 271 -8.42 21.79 -3.35
C GLU A 271 -8.67 20.37 -3.89
N LEU A 272 -9.64 19.65 -3.33
CA LEU A 272 -10.05 18.34 -3.83
C LEU A 272 -10.77 18.42 -5.18
N GLU A 273 -11.39 19.56 -5.54
CA GLU A 273 -12.10 19.74 -6.81
C GLU A 273 -11.13 19.77 -8.01
N GLN A 274 -9.86 20.11 -7.77
CA GLN A 274 -8.81 20.17 -8.79
C GLN A 274 -8.23 18.79 -9.14
N HIS A 275 -9.00 17.72 -8.97
CA HIS A 275 -8.51 16.36 -9.16
C HIS A 275 -8.42 15.97 -10.64
N GLU A 276 -7.35 15.27 -11.00
CA GLU A 276 -7.15 14.70 -12.34
C GLU A 276 -7.60 13.24 -12.42
N ILE A 277 -8.68 12.89 -11.70
CA ILE A 277 -9.32 11.57 -11.81
C ILE A 277 -9.82 11.45 -13.26
N THR A 278 -8.94 10.99 -14.14
CA THR A 278 -9.14 10.91 -15.58
C THR A 278 -9.46 9.47 -15.97
N ARG A 279 -10.27 9.32 -17.03
CA ARG A 279 -10.63 8.01 -17.61
C ARG A 279 -9.43 7.20 -18.14
N ALA A 280 -8.23 7.76 -18.16
CA ALA A 280 -7.01 7.12 -18.67
C ALA A 280 -6.60 5.84 -17.91
N ALA A 281 -7.10 5.64 -16.69
CA ALA A 281 -6.89 4.40 -15.93
C ALA A 281 -7.80 3.24 -16.40
N VAL A 282 -8.86 3.52 -17.15
CA VAL A 282 -9.67 2.50 -17.81
C VAL A 282 -8.90 2.08 -19.05
N THR A 283 -8.19 0.96 -18.96
CA THR A 283 -7.92 0.26 -20.21
C THR A 283 -9.29 -0.05 -20.81
N PRO A 284 -9.55 0.32 -22.07
CA PRO A 284 -10.71 -0.21 -22.75
C PRO A 284 -10.76 -1.71 -22.51
N SER A 285 -11.94 -2.23 -22.20
CA SER A 285 -12.32 -3.61 -22.50
C SER A 285 -12.21 -3.76 -24.02
N GLY A 286 -10.99 -3.74 -24.54
CA GLY A 286 -10.71 -4.00 -25.93
C GLY A 286 -11.09 -5.43 -26.23
N ASP A 287 -11.70 -5.62 -27.39
CA ASP A 287 -12.34 -6.83 -27.94
C ASP A 287 -11.46 -8.09 -28.04
N ASP A 288 -10.35 -8.17 -27.31
CA ASP A 288 -9.71 -9.46 -27.03
C ASP A 288 -10.62 -10.23 -26.07
N LEU A 289 -11.61 -10.93 -26.61
CA LEU A 289 -12.44 -11.89 -25.88
C LEU A 289 -11.49 -12.89 -25.20
N ASP A 290 -11.44 -12.83 -23.87
CA ASP A 290 -10.73 -13.79 -23.04
C ASP A 290 -11.81 -14.61 -22.34
N ASP A 291 -12.40 -15.54 -23.10
CA ASP A 291 -13.54 -16.36 -22.64
C ASP A 291 -13.23 -17.08 -21.32
N ASP A 292 -11.96 -17.44 -21.09
CA ASP A 292 -11.53 -18.07 -19.85
C ASP A 292 -11.53 -17.09 -18.68
N LEU A 293 -11.10 -15.85 -18.89
CA LEU A 293 -11.21 -14.78 -17.91
C LEU A 293 -12.67 -14.47 -17.58
N ASP A 294 -13.54 -14.34 -18.58
CA ASP A 294 -14.96 -14.00 -18.39
C ASP A 294 -15.71 -15.12 -17.68
N ARG A 295 -15.49 -16.39 -18.08
CA ARG A 295 -16.03 -17.56 -17.38
C ARG A 295 -15.56 -17.63 -15.93
N LEU A 296 -14.26 -17.37 -15.69
CA LEU A 296 -13.71 -17.39 -14.34
C LEU A 296 -14.25 -16.23 -13.49
N PHE A 297 -14.45 -15.06 -14.08
CA PHE A 297 -15.04 -13.90 -13.40
C PHE A 297 -16.48 -14.21 -12.96
N ALA A 298 -17.32 -14.74 -13.86
CA ALA A 298 -18.67 -15.15 -13.51
C ALA A 298 -18.69 -16.21 -12.40
N ALA A 299 -17.72 -17.13 -12.40
CA ALA A 299 -17.62 -18.19 -11.39
C ALA A 299 -17.13 -17.70 -10.02
N LEU A 300 -16.22 -16.72 -9.97
CA LEU A 300 -15.60 -16.26 -8.73
C LEU A 300 -16.27 -15.02 -8.13
N ALA A 301 -16.90 -14.17 -8.94
CA ALA A 301 -17.21 -12.80 -8.56
C ALA A 301 -18.59 -12.33 -9.04
N SER A 302 -19.53 -13.25 -9.24
CA SER A 302 -20.91 -12.91 -9.63
C SER A 302 -21.65 -12.13 -8.53
N ASP A 303 -21.37 -12.42 -7.27
CA ASP A 303 -21.80 -11.65 -6.11
C ASP A 303 -21.25 -10.21 -6.16
N LEU A 304 -19.95 -10.06 -6.39
CA LEU A 304 -19.30 -8.75 -6.52
C LEU A 304 -19.85 -7.98 -7.74
N ALA A 305 -20.10 -8.66 -8.86
CA ALA A 305 -20.69 -8.03 -10.03
C ALA A 305 -22.09 -7.46 -9.73
N ASN A 306 -22.89 -8.16 -8.93
CA ASN A 306 -24.18 -7.66 -8.48
C ASN A 306 -24.02 -6.48 -7.50
N ASP A 307 -23.13 -6.59 -6.52
CA ASP A 307 -22.86 -5.56 -5.51
C ASP A 307 -22.43 -4.23 -6.16
N PHE A 308 -21.57 -4.31 -7.19
CA PHE A 308 -20.97 -3.15 -7.85
C PHE A 308 -21.64 -2.76 -9.18
N GLY A 309 -22.65 -3.51 -9.64
CA GLY A 309 -23.33 -3.27 -10.91
C GLY A 309 -22.44 -3.45 -12.14
N TRP A 310 -21.49 -4.38 -12.10
CA TRP A 310 -20.62 -4.71 -13.24
C TRP A 310 -21.36 -5.63 -14.22
N THR A 311 -21.26 -5.32 -15.52
CA THR A 311 -21.84 -6.11 -16.62
C THR A 311 -20.90 -7.18 -17.13
#